data_AF-A0A8T7CJE4-F1
#
_entry.id   AF-A0A8T7CJE4-F1
#
_cell.length_a   1.000
_cell.length_b   1.000
_cell.length_c   1.000
_cell.angle_alpha   90.00
_cell.angle_beta   90.00
_cell.angle_gamma   90.00
#
_symmetry.space_group_name_H-M   'P 1'
#
loop_
_entity.id
_entity.type
_entity.pdbx_description
1 polymer ?
#
loop_
_entity_poly.entity_id
_entity_poly.type
_entity_poly.pdbx_seq_one_letter_code
_entity_poly.pdbx_strand_id
1 'polypeptide(L)'
;SATLTSAATAATTSPAEKNTSKLQFKKAADNQTRFVSSKGDLGNGIFANDRRAKAMAFLQSQGAMLGIDNPAQLKFLRDRTDQLGSTTISYKQVINNVPVYGARINANFRSDNSLASVNGDFASGIFINTRPEISRRDAAQIALQQIASGRPSANLQSQSPELYIYRQSLRNNADGPAVLAWRVEVGNGKDVREFVFVNAANGKIVDQHTGIYDVLDRRVYDGGFGGGFLVWSEGDTTPFGSASIDNLIEFTSDSYHFFSNISDGTYLSWDGNSAVMHAVNNEPSISCPNARWNGVSIDFCDGTSSDDVVAHEWAHAYTERTHGLIYRWQSGALNEAYSDIFGEAIDFLNAEGTDAPDNLREVGSCTTLGGSSPPEFSVSSPQAVAGSYSAEGAAFNPLSADISGDLVAAFDGAGVSSTDGCESISNNISGAIAFIDRGECTFVTKVINAQNAGAIGVVIANNAGDGLLNMGGSPAGI
;
A
#
# COMPACT_ATOMS: atom_id res chain seq x y z
N SER A 1 -12.57 -7.75 56.45
CA SER A 1 -12.14 -7.84 55.04
C SER A 1 -12.43 -9.23 54.52
N ALA A 2 -13.14 -9.31 53.39
CA ALA A 2 -13.58 -10.57 52.79
C ALA A 2 -12.50 -11.17 51.87
N THR A 3 -12.43 -12.49 51.86
CA THR A 3 -11.53 -13.34 51.07
C THR A 3 -12.36 -14.13 50.07
N LEU A 4 -11.86 -14.30 48.84
CA LEU A 4 -12.28 -15.40 47.94
C LEU A 4 -11.08 -15.87 47.12
N THR A 5 -10.61 -17.07 47.44
CA THR A 5 -9.70 -17.90 46.64
C THR A 5 -10.53 -18.91 45.86
N SER A 6 -10.29 -19.03 44.54
CA SER A 6 -11.00 -20.00 43.70
C SER A 6 -10.37 -21.39 43.83
N ALA A 7 -11.19 -22.36 44.22
CA ALA A 7 -10.85 -23.77 44.27
C ALA A 7 -10.64 -24.34 42.85
N ALA A 8 -9.45 -24.86 42.59
CA ALA A 8 -9.22 -25.79 41.50
C ALA A 8 -9.72 -27.18 41.94
N THR A 9 -10.91 -27.57 41.49
CA THR A 9 -11.37 -28.95 41.60
C THR A 9 -10.66 -29.80 40.55
N ALA A 10 -9.70 -30.58 41.03
CA ALA A 10 -9.13 -31.72 40.33
C ALA A 10 -10.21 -32.74 39.99
N ALA A 11 -10.35 -33.08 38.71
CA ALA A 11 -11.08 -34.26 38.29
C ALA A 11 -10.11 -35.46 38.27
N THR A 12 -10.51 -36.47 39.03
CA THR A 12 -9.83 -37.73 39.32
C THR A 12 -9.37 -38.51 38.09
N THR A 13 -8.10 -38.91 38.08
CA THR A 13 -7.57 -39.99 37.24
C THR A 13 -8.03 -41.35 37.79
N SER A 14 -8.66 -42.16 36.95
CA SER A 14 -8.76 -43.62 37.12
C SER A 14 -8.07 -44.31 35.93
N PRO A 15 -7.27 -45.37 36.15
CA PRO A 15 -6.45 -45.99 35.12
C PRO A 15 -7.17 -47.15 34.41
N ALA A 16 -6.77 -47.34 33.15
CA ALA A 16 -7.10 -48.42 32.20
C ALA A 16 -8.36 -48.24 31.34
N GLU A 17 -8.17 -47.80 30.07
CA GLU A 17 -8.48 -48.63 28.88
C GLU A 17 -8.07 -47.93 27.55
N LYS A 18 -6.99 -48.46 26.95
CA LYS A 18 -6.66 -48.65 25.52
C LYS A 18 -7.13 -47.62 24.46
N ASN A 19 -6.14 -46.85 23.97
CA ASN A 19 -5.94 -46.43 22.57
C ASN A 19 -7.12 -45.71 21.87
N THR A 20 -7.34 -44.43 22.17
CA THR A 20 -8.30 -43.57 21.45
C THR A 20 -7.64 -42.39 20.75
N SER A 21 -7.96 -42.27 19.47
CA SER A 21 -7.65 -41.18 18.55
C SER A 21 -7.96 -39.80 19.15
N LYS A 22 -6.94 -38.97 19.39
CA LYS A 22 -7.14 -37.57 19.81
C LYS A 22 -7.90 -36.80 18.72
N LEU A 23 -9.13 -36.39 19.01
CA LEU A 23 -9.87 -35.41 18.21
C LEU A 23 -9.16 -34.06 18.29
N GLN A 24 -9.17 -33.31 17.19
CA GLN A 24 -8.65 -31.95 17.11
C GLN A 24 -9.75 -31.00 16.65
N PHE A 25 -9.83 -29.84 17.31
CA PHE A 25 -10.77 -28.78 17.02
C PHE A 25 -10.00 -27.51 16.69
N LYS A 26 -10.39 -26.79 15.63
CA LYS A 26 -9.97 -25.40 15.42
C LYS A 26 -11.18 -24.50 15.41
N LYS A 27 -11.08 -23.43 16.19
CA LYS A 27 -12.12 -22.42 16.35
C LYS A 27 -11.71 -21.13 15.63
N ALA A 28 -12.68 -20.39 15.14
CA ALA A 28 -12.48 -19.02 14.66
C ALA A 28 -12.44 -18.03 15.85
N ALA A 29 -12.16 -16.75 15.55
CA ALA A 29 -12.07 -15.68 16.55
C ALA A 29 -13.38 -15.47 17.34
N ASP A 30 -14.52 -15.84 16.75
CA ASP A 30 -15.85 -15.86 17.36
C ASP A 30 -16.09 -17.07 18.31
N ASN A 31 -15.05 -17.87 18.58
CA ASN A 31 -15.08 -19.10 19.38
C ASN A 31 -15.94 -20.24 18.78
N GLN A 32 -16.43 -20.09 17.55
CA GLN A 32 -17.16 -21.13 16.82
C GLN A 32 -16.17 -22.14 16.21
N THR A 33 -16.43 -23.44 16.40
CA THR A 33 -15.62 -24.49 15.76
C THR A 33 -15.87 -24.49 14.25
N ARG A 34 -14.81 -24.30 13.46
CA ARG A 34 -14.87 -24.35 11.99
C ARG A 34 -14.18 -25.57 11.39
N PHE A 35 -13.48 -26.34 12.22
CA PHE A 35 -12.76 -27.53 11.79
C PHE A 35 -12.70 -28.57 12.91
N VAL A 36 -13.03 -29.82 12.57
CA VAL A 36 -12.90 -30.99 13.43
C VAL A 36 -12.17 -32.08 12.65
N SER A 37 -11.16 -32.71 13.25
CA SER A 37 -10.45 -33.84 12.64
C SER A 37 -10.12 -34.95 13.64
N SER A 38 -9.94 -36.17 13.13
CA SER A 38 -9.45 -37.32 13.90
C SER A 38 -8.33 -38.04 13.15
N LYS A 39 -7.39 -38.64 13.88
CA LYS A 39 -6.49 -39.65 13.29
C LYS A 39 -7.21 -40.95 12.93
N GLY A 40 -8.33 -41.25 13.60
CA GLY A 40 -9.23 -42.35 13.27
C GLY A 40 -10.36 -41.89 12.34
N ASP A 41 -11.45 -42.65 12.34
CA ASP A 41 -12.69 -42.32 11.65
C ASP A 41 -13.59 -41.47 12.56
N LEU A 42 -13.85 -40.21 12.18
CA LEU A 42 -14.79 -39.34 12.89
C LEU A 42 -16.22 -39.90 12.87
N GLY A 43 -16.59 -40.64 11.83
CA GLY A 43 -17.88 -41.30 11.70
C GLY A 43 -17.87 -42.71 12.26
N ASN A 44 -16.97 -43.07 13.18
CA ASN A 44 -16.95 -44.39 13.78
C ASN A 44 -18.30 -44.69 14.46
N GLY A 45 -18.86 -45.87 14.18
CA GLY A 45 -20.21 -46.26 14.62
C GLY A 45 -21.36 -45.78 13.72
N ILE A 46 -21.08 -44.96 12.69
CA ILE A 46 -22.07 -44.57 11.67
C ILE A 46 -21.99 -45.58 10.52
N PHE A 47 -23.03 -46.41 10.41
CA PHE A 47 -23.20 -47.36 9.31
C PHE A 47 -24.02 -46.72 8.20
N ALA A 48 -23.43 -46.60 7.01
CA ALA A 48 -24.07 -45.97 5.85
C ALA A 48 -23.59 -46.62 4.54
N ASN A 49 -24.46 -46.61 3.53
CA ASN A 49 -24.23 -47.29 2.25
C ASN A 49 -23.18 -46.59 1.37
N ASP A 50 -22.91 -45.30 1.62
CA ASP A 50 -21.91 -44.52 0.89
C ASP A 50 -21.36 -43.37 1.76
N ARG A 51 -20.31 -42.70 1.25
CA ARG A 51 -19.65 -41.56 1.91
C ARG A 51 -20.60 -40.38 2.16
N ARG A 52 -21.53 -40.12 1.25
CA ARG A 52 -22.47 -39.00 1.35
C ARG A 52 -23.48 -39.25 2.46
N ALA A 53 -24.07 -40.44 2.52
CA ALA A 53 -24.96 -40.87 3.59
C ALA A 53 -24.23 -40.86 4.95
N LYS A 54 -22.99 -41.33 5.00
CA LYS A 54 -22.15 -41.27 6.22
C LYS A 54 -21.90 -39.83 6.67
N ALA A 55 -21.52 -38.94 5.75
CA ALA A 55 -21.30 -37.54 6.04
C ALA A 55 -22.57 -36.86 6.56
N MET A 56 -23.72 -37.06 5.92
CA MET A 56 -24.98 -36.47 6.38
C MET A 56 -25.39 -37.01 7.76
N ALA A 57 -25.26 -38.31 8.02
CA ALA A 57 -25.54 -38.89 9.32
C ALA A 57 -24.61 -38.34 10.42
N PHE A 58 -23.34 -38.09 10.09
CA PHE A 58 -22.42 -37.40 11.00
C PHE A 58 -22.88 -35.97 11.29
N LEU A 59 -23.22 -35.19 10.25
CA LEU A 59 -23.69 -33.81 10.42
C LEU A 59 -25.01 -33.73 11.19
N GLN A 60 -25.89 -34.74 11.06
CA GLN A 60 -27.13 -34.83 11.83
C GLN A 60 -26.92 -35.14 13.31
N SER A 61 -25.99 -36.04 13.63
CA SER A 61 -25.77 -36.49 15.02
C SER A 61 -24.75 -35.64 15.79
N GLN A 62 -23.76 -35.08 15.09
CA GLN A 62 -22.60 -34.41 15.68
C GLN A 62 -22.43 -32.97 15.18
N GLY A 63 -23.20 -32.50 14.19
CA GLY A 63 -23.01 -31.19 13.57
C GLY A 63 -23.19 -29.98 14.51
N ALA A 64 -23.87 -30.14 15.64
CA ALA A 64 -24.01 -29.09 16.65
C ALA A 64 -22.65 -28.56 17.15
N MET A 65 -21.60 -29.39 17.16
CA MET A 65 -20.25 -28.95 17.54
C MET A 65 -19.63 -27.94 16.57
N LEU A 66 -20.13 -27.89 15.32
CA LEU A 66 -19.77 -26.95 14.25
C LEU A 66 -20.77 -25.78 14.17
N GLY A 67 -21.71 -25.69 15.12
CA GLY A 67 -22.78 -24.69 15.14
C GLY A 67 -23.94 -24.98 14.18
N ILE A 68 -24.05 -26.19 13.63
CA ILE A 68 -25.18 -26.58 12.77
C ILE A 68 -26.38 -26.86 13.67
N ASP A 69 -27.35 -25.93 13.69
CA ASP A 69 -28.60 -26.08 14.46
C ASP A 69 -29.70 -26.83 13.70
N ASN A 70 -29.66 -26.80 12.36
CA ASN A 70 -30.65 -27.41 11.48
C ASN A 70 -29.99 -28.08 10.26
N PRO A 71 -29.54 -29.34 10.39
CA PRO A 71 -28.91 -30.09 9.30
C PRO A 71 -29.77 -30.24 8.04
N ALA A 72 -31.11 -30.11 8.13
CA ALA A 72 -32.00 -30.22 6.97
C ALA A 72 -31.81 -29.08 5.94
N GLN A 73 -31.21 -27.97 6.38
CA GLN A 73 -30.82 -26.85 5.52
C GLN A 73 -29.58 -27.16 4.67
N LEU A 74 -28.81 -28.21 4.99
CA LEU A 74 -27.66 -28.61 4.19
C LEU A 74 -28.12 -29.40 2.97
N LYS A 75 -27.82 -28.87 1.78
CA LYS A 75 -28.05 -29.53 0.50
C LYS A 75 -26.71 -29.91 -0.11
N PHE A 76 -26.65 -31.14 -0.62
CA PHE A 76 -25.50 -31.62 -1.36
C PHE A 76 -25.18 -30.66 -2.51
N LEU A 77 -23.91 -30.28 -2.62
CA LEU A 77 -23.39 -29.41 -3.67
C LEU A 77 -22.61 -30.22 -4.70
N ARG A 78 -21.61 -30.97 -4.24
CA ARG A 78 -20.73 -31.79 -5.08
C ARG A 78 -19.91 -32.75 -4.24
N ASP A 79 -19.34 -33.76 -4.88
CA ASP A 79 -18.25 -34.57 -4.39
C ASP A 79 -17.05 -34.50 -5.34
N ARG A 80 -15.84 -34.58 -4.81
CA ARG A 80 -14.59 -34.62 -5.58
C ARG A 80 -13.63 -35.61 -4.97
N THR A 81 -13.14 -36.54 -5.79
CA THR A 81 -12.08 -37.48 -5.42
C THR A 81 -10.77 -37.04 -6.06
N ASP A 82 -9.69 -36.99 -5.29
CA ASP A 82 -8.36 -36.69 -5.80
C ASP A 82 -7.63 -37.95 -6.33
N GLN A 83 -6.44 -37.75 -6.91
CA GLN A 83 -5.63 -38.84 -7.45
C GLN A 83 -5.12 -39.82 -6.37
N LEU A 84 -5.13 -39.41 -5.10
CA LEU A 84 -4.74 -40.23 -3.95
C LEU A 84 -5.94 -41.00 -3.37
N GLY A 85 -7.13 -40.86 -3.96
CA GLY A 85 -8.35 -41.52 -3.55
C GLY A 85 -9.09 -40.85 -2.37
N SER A 86 -8.59 -39.71 -1.86
CA SER A 86 -9.31 -38.95 -0.83
C SER A 86 -10.49 -38.22 -1.46
N THR A 87 -11.59 -38.07 -0.71
CA THR A 87 -12.84 -37.50 -1.24
C THR A 87 -13.39 -36.42 -0.36
N THR A 88 -13.72 -35.27 -0.94
CA THR A 88 -14.45 -34.20 -0.24
C THR A 88 -15.90 -34.20 -0.70
N ILE A 89 -16.84 -34.32 0.25
CA ILE A 89 -18.27 -34.11 0.04
C ILE A 89 -18.62 -32.70 0.52
N SER A 90 -19.08 -31.84 -0.39
CA SER A 90 -19.46 -30.45 -0.09
C SER A 90 -20.98 -30.30 0.01
N TYR A 91 -21.41 -29.54 1.01
CA TYR A 91 -22.79 -29.12 1.24
C TYR A 91 -22.87 -27.59 1.23
N LYS A 92 -23.95 -27.05 0.66
CA LYS A 92 -24.34 -25.64 0.80
C LYS A 92 -25.53 -25.52 1.74
N GLN A 93 -25.58 -24.46 2.54
CA GLN A 93 -26.77 -24.15 3.32
C GLN A 93 -27.84 -23.48 2.43
N VAL A 94 -29.10 -23.91 2.58
CA VAL A 94 -30.25 -23.41 1.83
C VAL A 94 -31.43 -23.23 2.77
N ILE A 95 -32.07 -22.06 2.72
CA ILE A 95 -33.29 -21.74 3.48
C ILE A 95 -34.36 -21.32 2.48
N ASN A 96 -35.52 -21.99 2.50
CA ASN A 96 -36.64 -21.73 1.57
C ASN A 96 -36.18 -21.68 0.09
N ASN A 97 -35.33 -22.64 -0.32
CA ASN A 97 -34.70 -22.74 -1.64
C ASN A 97 -33.74 -21.62 -2.05
N VAL A 98 -33.40 -20.70 -1.14
CA VAL A 98 -32.38 -19.67 -1.38
C VAL A 98 -31.07 -20.06 -0.68
N PRO A 99 -29.94 -20.10 -1.40
CA PRO A 99 -28.65 -20.39 -0.79
C PRO A 99 -28.22 -19.28 0.18
N VAL A 100 -27.58 -19.67 1.28
CA VAL A 100 -26.89 -18.72 2.16
C VAL A 100 -25.49 -18.48 1.61
N TYR A 101 -25.13 -17.23 1.35
CA TYR A 101 -23.84 -16.86 0.79
C TYR A 101 -22.71 -17.24 1.75
N GLY A 102 -21.62 -17.83 1.25
CA GLY A 102 -20.47 -18.26 2.06
C GLY A 102 -20.67 -19.51 2.92
N ALA A 103 -21.89 -19.83 3.35
CA ALA A 103 -22.16 -20.96 4.25
C ALA A 103 -22.06 -22.32 3.54
N ARG A 104 -20.94 -23.02 3.77
CA ARG A 104 -20.62 -24.34 3.21
C ARG A 104 -20.00 -25.24 4.25
N ILE A 105 -20.33 -26.53 4.18
CA ILE A 105 -19.73 -27.58 5.00
C ILE A 105 -19.08 -28.62 4.10
N ASN A 106 -17.86 -29.01 4.42
CA ASN A 106 -17.09 -30.03 3.71
C ASN A 106 -16.80 -31.20 4.66
N ALA A 107 -17.06 -32.42 4.19
CA ALA A 107 -16.69 -33.66 4.87
C ALA A 107 -15.61 -34.37 4.04
N ASN A 108 -14.43 -34.56 4.62
CA ASN A 108 -13.25 -35.10 3.93
C ASN A 108 -13.00 -36.54 4.36
N PHE A 109 -13.02 -37.44 3.38
CA PHE A 109 -12.80 -38.87 3.53
C PHE A 109 -11.40 -39.25 3.04
N ARG A 110 -10.77 -40.19 3.73
CA ARG A 110 -9.58 -40.87 3.22
C ARG A 110 -9.97 -41.91 2.17
N SER A 111 -8.96 -42.44 1.48
CA SER A 111 -9.12 -43.52 0.50
C SER A 111 -9.77 -44.78 1.07
N ASP A 112 -9.59 -45.05 2.37
CA ASP A 112 -10.20 -46.17 3.09
C ASP A 112 -11.67 -45.96 3.53
N ASN A 113 -12.32 -44.86 3.11
CA ASN A 113 -13.68 -44.45 3.48
C ASN A 113 -13.86 -43.98 4.94
N SER A 114 -12.77 -43.82 5.71
CA SER A 114 -12.84 -43.16 7.02
C SER A 114 -13.06 -41.66 6.85
N LEU A 115 -13.95 -41.08 7.67
CA LEU A 115 -14.17 -39.63 7.72
C LEU A 115 -13.01 -39.00 8.52
N ALA A 116 -12.13 -38.28 7.84
CA ALA A 116 -10.94 -37.70 8.44
C ALA A 116 -11.22 -36.37 9.13
N SER A 117 -11.98 -35.50 8.47
CA SER A 117 -12.29 -34.16 8.96
C SER A 117 -13.60 -33.63 8.44
N VAL A 118 -14.18 -32.67 9.17
CA VAL A 118 -15.30 -31.85 8.74
C VAL A 118 -14.97 -30.38 9.02
N ASN A 119 -15.23 -29.52 8.05
CA ASN A 119 -14.91 -28.10 8.15
C ASN A 119 -15.87 -27.20 7.40
N GLY A 120 -15.93 -25.93 7.80
CA GLY A 120 -16.70 -24.88 7.13
C GLY A 120 -17.63 -24.10 8.06
N ASP A 121 -18.61 -23.45 7.45
CA ASP A 121 -19.49 -22.47 8.08
C ASP A 121 -20.96 -22.82 7.91
N PHE A 122 -21.74 -22.54 8.97
CA PHE A 122 -23.19 -22.63 8.98
C PHE A 122 -23.77 -21.41 9.70
N ALA A 123 -24.79 -20.79 9.12
CA ALA A 123 -25.42 -19.59 9.67
C ALA A 123 -26.74 -19.93 10.38
N SER A 124 -26.70 -19.95 11.71
CA SER A 124 -27.81 -20.34 12.59
C SER A 124 -28.79 -19.20 12.88
N GLY A 125 -30.02 -19.54 13.27
CA GLY A 125 -31.02 -18.56 13.72
C GLY A 125 -31.53 -17.58 12.65
N ILE A 126 -31.51 -17.95 11.38
CA ILE A 126 -32.01 -17.09 10.30
C ILE A 126 -33.51 -17.30 10.10
N PHE A 127 -34.29 -16.23 10.30
CA PHE A 127 -35.71 -16.14 9.97
C PHE A 127 -35.92 -15.01 8.96
N ILE A 128 -36.20 -15.35 7.70
CA ILE A 128 -36.25 -14.35 6.62
C ILE A 128 -37.29 -14.70 5.54
N ASN A 129 -37.93 -13.68 4.99
CA ASN A 129 -38.74 -13.79 3.77
C ASN A 129 -37.81 -13.90 2.55
N THR A 130 -37.98 -14.95 1.75
CA THR A 130 -37.15 -15.22 0.57
C THR A 130 -37.78 -14.75 -0.76
N ARG A 131 -38.86 -13.96 -0.70
CA ARG A 131 -39.45 -13.34 -1.87
C ARG A 131 -38.84 -11.95 -2.12
N PRO A 132 -38.15 -11.72 -3.26
CA PRO A 132 -37.59 -10.41 -3.57
C PRO A 132 -38.69 -9.41 -4.00
N GLU A 133 -38.56 -8.15 -3.58
CA GLU A 133 -39.39 -7.03 -4.05
C GLU A 133 -38.71 -6.30 -5.23
N ILE A 134 -37.37 -6.23 -5.22
CA ILE A 134 -36.56 -5.74 -6.33
C ILE A 134 -36.40 -6.84 -7.38
N SER A 135 -36.73 -6.54 -8.63
CA SER A 135 -36.59 -7.49 -9.72
C SER A 135 -35.11 -7.78 -10.03
N ARG A 136 -34.85 -8.94 -10.62
CA ARG A 136 -33.50 -9.31 -11.11
C ARG A 136 -32.95 -8.25 -12.07
N ARG A 137 -33.79 -7.70 -12.95
CA ARG A 137 -33.37 -6.67 -13.92
C ARG A 137 -32.98 -5.36 -13.23
N ASP A 138 -33.78 -4.91 -12.28
CA ASP A 138 -33.53 -3.66 -11.58
C ASP A 138 -32.27 -3.76 -10.71
N ALA A 139 -32.05 -4.90 -10.07
CA ALA A 139 -30.81 -5.15 -9.32
C ALA A 139 -29.56 -5.08 -10.22
N ALA A 140 -29.63 -5.61 -11.44
CA ALA A 140 -28.54 -5.52 -12.41
C ALA A 140 -28.25 -4.05 -12.82
N GLN A 141 -29.30 -3.25 -13.02
CA GLN A 141 -29.14 -1.82 -13.34
C GLN A 141 -28.56 -1.02 -12.18
N ILE A 142 -29.02 -1.28 -10.95
CA ILE A 142 -28.47 -0.65 -9.74
C ILE A 142 -26.98 -0.96 -9.61
N ALA A 143 -26.58 -2.22 -9.78
CA ALA A 143 -25.18 -2.63 -9.71
C ALA A 143 -24.33 -2.02 -10.83
N LEU A 144 -24.83 -1.96 -12.07
CA LEU A 144 -24.13 -1.31 -13.18
C LEU A 144 -23.90 0.18 -12.90
N GLN A 145 -24.93 0.88 -12.41
CA GLN A 145 -24.82 2.30 -12.07
C GLN A 145 -23.80 2.55 -10.95
N GLN A 146 -23.79 1.70 -9.91
CA GLN A 146 -22.83 1.78 -8.81
C GLN A 146 -21.37 1.67 -9.28
N ILE A 147 -21.07 0.77 -10.23
CA ILE A 147 -19.70 0.63 -10.75
C ILE A 147 -19.39 1.72 -11.77
N ALA A 148 -20.35 2.09 -12.62
CA ALA A 148 -20.17 3.12 -13.63
C ALA A 148 -19.91 4.51 -13.03
N SER A 149 -20.46 4.84 -11.85
CA SER A 149 -20.22 6.13 -11.19
C SER A 149 -18.74 6.36 -10.82
N GLY A 150 -17.99 5.29 -10.54
CA GLY A 150 -16.55 5.36 -10.32
C GLY A 150 -15.71 5.17 -11.59
N ARG A 151 -16.32 4.71 -12.69
CA ARG A 151 -15.64 4.32 -13.94
C ARG A 151 -16.48 4.69 -15.18
N PRO A 152 -16.76 5.98 -15.43
CA PRO A 152 -17.77 6.41 -16.41
C PRO A 152 -17.44 6.05 -17.87
N SER A 153 -16.16 5.81 -18.18
CA SER A 153 -15.70 5.45 -19.53
C SER A 153 -15.54 3.94 -19.76
N ALA A 154 -15.78 3.11 -18.74
CA ALA A 154 -15.61 1.66 -18.86
C ALA A 154 -16.80 1.01 -19.59
N ASN A 155 -16.51 0.12 -20.54
CA ASN A 155 -17.53 -0.69 -21.21
C ASN A 155 -17.98 -1.85 -20.30
N LEU A 156 -18.88 -1.54 -19.36
CA LEU A 156 -19.32 -2.47 -18.32
C LEU A 156 -20.52 -3.32 -18.76
N GLN A 157 -20.52 -4.58 -18.33
CA GLN A 157 -21.63 -5.52 -18.49
C GLN A 157 -21.91 -6.22 -17.17
N SER A 158 -23.19 -6.49 -16.88
CA SER A 158 -23.59 -7.31 -15.74
C SER A 158 -23.93 -8.72 -16.17
N GLN A 159 -23.45 -9.72 -15.44
CA GLN A 159 -23.95 -11.08 -15.53
C GLN A 159 -25.34 -11.20 -14.91
N SER A 160 -26.01 -12.33 -15.13
CA SER A 160 -27.32 -12.63 -14.56
C SER A 160 -27.27 -12.65 -13.01
N PRO A 161 -28.03 -11.80 -12.30
CA PRO A 161 -28.01 -11.80 -10.84
C PRO A 161 -28.52 -13.09 -10.21
N GLU A 162 -27.89 -13.48 -9.10
CA GLU A 162 -28.23 -14.64 -8.30
C GLU A 162 -28.77 -14.21 -6.93
N LEU A 163 -29.83 -14.85 -6.45
CA LEU A 163 -30.45 -14.52 -5.17
C LEU A 163 -29.77 -15.30 -4.03
N TYR A 164 -29.36 -14.58 -2.98
CA TYR A 164 -28.74 -15.15 -1.79
C TYR A 164 -29.36 -14.59 -0.52
N ILE A 165 -29.26 -15.37 0.55
CA ILE A 165 -29.32 -14.84 1.92
C ILE A 165 -27.89 -14.45 2.28
N TYR A 166 -27.67 -13.16 2.56
CA TYR A 166 -26.37 -12.61 2.91
C TYR A 166 -26.34 -12.26 4.39
N ARG A 167 -25.31 -12.71 5.10
CA ARG A 167 -25.08 -12.39 6.51
C ARG A 167 -23.68 -11.82 6.68
N GLN A 168 -23.60 -10.58 7.14
CA GLN A 168 -22.35 -9.84 7.25
C GLN A 168 -21.32 -10.52 8.15
N SER A 169 -21.78 -11.20 9.21
CA SER A 169 -20.92 -11.96 10.13
C SER A 169 -20.10 -13.06 9.46
N LEU A 170 -20.52 -13.57 8.29
CA LEU A 170 -19.74 -14.56 7.53
C LEU A 170 -18.53 -13.95 6.80
N ARG A 171 -18.42 -12.62 6.74
CA ARG A 171 -17.31 -11.90 6.10
C ARG A 171 -16.33 -11.28 7.10
N ASN A 172 -16.82 -10.61 8.13
CA ASN A 172 -15.98 -9.76 9.00
C ASN A 172 -16.18 -10.01 10.51
N ASN A 173 -16.80 -11.13 10.90
CA ASN A 173 -17.18 -11.43 12.28
C ASN A 173 -18.02 -10.34 12.98
N ALA A 174 -18.59 -9.39 12.24
CA ALA A 174 -19.48 -8.37 12.79
C ALA A 174 -20.90 -8.92 12.87
N ASP A 175 -21.51 -8.82 14.05
CA ASP A 175 -22.91 -9.19 14.24
C ASP A 175 -23.83 -8.26 13.45
N GLY A 176 -24.70 -8.87 12.62
CA GLY A 176 -25.68 -8.15 11.81
C GLY A 176 -26.79 -9.08 11.32
N PRO A 177 -28.01 -8.54 11.07
CA PRO A 177 -29.12 -9.35 10.58
C PRO A 177 -28.83 -9.90 9.19
N ALA A 178 -29.30 -11.11 8.91
CA ALA A 178 -29.28 -11.65 7.56
C ALA A 178 -30.28 -10.87 6.67
N VAL A 179 -29.87 -10.58 5.44
CA VAL A 179 -30.70 -9.89 4.44
C VAL A 179 -30.82 -10.74 3.18
N LEU A 180 -31.92 -10.58 2.45
CA LEU A 180 -32.08 -11.14 1.12
C LEU A 180 -31.42 -10.19 0.14
N ALA A 181 -30.48 -10.68 -0.68
CA ALA A 181 -29.72 -9.85 -1.61
C ALA A 181 -29.51 -10.52 -2.97
N TRP A 182 -29.53 -9.72 -4.01
CA TRP A 182 -29.04 -10.09 -5.34
C TRP A 182 -27.53 -9.90 -5.39
N ARG A 183 -26.78 -10.97 -5.68
CA ARG A 183 -25.38 -10.88 -6.07
C ARG A 183 -25.30 -10.64 -7.57
N VAL A 184 -24.73 -9.51 -7.97
CA VAL A 184 -24.51 -9.12 -9.36
C VAL A 184 -23.02 -9.06 -9.63
N GLU A 185 -22.55 -9.79 -10.65
CA GLU A 185 -21.19 -9.62 -11.17
C GLU A 185 -21.21 -8.58 -12.28
N VAL A 186 -20.42 -7.52 -12.14
CA VAL A 186 -20.27 -6.43 -13.11
C VAL A 186 -18.82 -6.39 -13.58
N GLY A 187 -18.58 -6.40 -14.88
CA GLY A 187 -17.23 -6.34 -15.42
C GLY A 187 -17.14 -5.98 -16.89
N ASN A 188 -15.92 -5.78 -17.37
CA ASN A 188 -15.62 -5.51 -18.78
C ASN A 188 -14.78 -6.60 -19.45
N GLY A 189 -14.49 -7.70 -18.73
CA GLY A 189 -13.67 -8.81 -19.21
C GLY A 189 -12.18 -8.51 -19.31
N LYS A 190 -11.72 -7.39 -18.72
CA LYS A 190 -10.32 -6.95 -18.72
C LYS A 190 -9.85 -6.68 -17.29
N ASP A 191 -10.03 -5.45 -16.84
CA ASP A 191 -9.52 -4.84 -15.60
C ASP A 191 -10.64 -4.46 -14.62
N VAL A 192 -11.90 -4.75 -14.96
CA VAL A 192 -13.04 -4.55 -14.05
C VAL A 192 -13.79 -5.86 -13.86
N ARG A 193 -13.86 -6.32 -12.62
CA ARG A 193 -14.72 -7.40 -12.16
C ARG A 193 -15.13 -7.19 -10.71
N GLU A 194 -16.37 -6.83 -10.49
CA GLU A 194 -16.94 -6.45 -9.19
C GLU A 194 -18.12 -7.36 -8.84
N PHE A 195 -18.24 -7.75 -7.58
CA PHE A 195 -19.42 -8.41 -7.04
C PHE A 195 -20.19 -7.44 -6.15
N VAL A 196 -21.36 -7.02 -6.61
CA VAL A 196 -22.24 -6.07 -5.92
C VAL A 196 -23.43 -6.82 -5.32
N PHE A 197 -23.70 -6.61 -4.03
CA PHE A 197 -24.84 -7.19 -3.31
C PHE A 197 -25.92 -6.12 -3.14
N VAL A 198 -27.01 -6.26 -3.89
CA VAL A 198 -28.15 -5.35 -3.86
C VAL A 198 -29.23 -5.93 -2.98
N ASN A 199 -29.64 -5.20 -1.94
CA ASN A 199 -30.72 -5.61 -1.05
C ASN A 199 -32.01 -5.87 -1.85
N ALA A 200 -32.54 -7.08 -1.76
CA ALA A 200 -33.65 -7.52 -2.59
C ALA A 200 -35.02 -6.95 -2.17
N ALA A 201 -35.11 -6.24 -1.04
CA ALA A 201 -36.32 -5.55 -0.59
C ALA A 201 -36.33 -4.07 -1.01
N ASN A 202 -35.19 -3.37 -0.89
CA ASN A 202 -35.15 -1.90 -1.02
C ASN A 202 -34.11 -1.36 -2.01
N GLY A 203 -33.31 -2.21 -2.65
CA GLY A 203 -32.33 -1.81 -3.66
C GLY A 203 -31.04 -1.17 -3.12
N LYS A 204 -30.88 -1.03 -1.80
CA LYS A 204 -29.64 -0.50 -1.22
C LYS A 204 -28.47 -1.46 -1.43
N ILE A 205 -27.28 -0.92 -1.67
CA ILE A 205 -26.05 -1.72 -1.69
C ILE A 205 -25.77 -2.21 -0.27
N VAL A 206 -25.70 -3.52 -0.11
CA VAL A 206 -25.38 -4.20 1.15
C VAL A 206 -23.87 -4.41 1.26
N ASP A 207 -23.25 -4.78 0.15
CA ASP A 207 -21.82 -5.05 0.05
C ASP A 207 -21.33 -4.89 -1.39
N GLN A 208 -20.04 -4.64 -1.54
CA GLN A 208 -19.30 -4.69 -2.79
C GLN A 208 -17.90 -5.23 -2.50
N HIS A 209 -17.41 -6.13 -3.35
CA HIS A 209 -16.01 -6.54 -3.34
C HIS A 209 -15.50 -6.85 -4.74
N THR A 210 -14.20 -6.65 -4.95
CA THR A 210 -13.53 -7.01 -6.18
C THR A 210 -13.52 -8.53 -6.37
N GLY A 211 -13.80 -8.96 -7.60
CA GLY A 211 -13.62 -10.32 -8.07
C GLY A 211 -12.30 -10.53 -8.81
N ILE A 212 -11.52 -9.46 -8.98
CA ILE A 212 -10.10 -9.53 -9.29
C ILE A 212 -9.42 -9.73 -7.94
N TYR A 213 -8.84 -10.91 -7.71
CA TYR A 213 -7.91 -11.08 -6.58
C TYR A 213 -6.82 -10.04 -6.77
N ASP A 214 -6.49 -9.24 -5.76
CA ASP A 214 -5.59 -8.09 -5.88
C ASP A 214 -4.23 -8.55 -6.43
N VAL A 215 -4.13 -8.55 -7.76
CA VAL A 215 -2.95 -8.98 -8.49
C VAL A 215 -2.12 -7.72 -8.55
N LEU A 216 -0.96 -7.77 -7.93
CA LEU A 216 0.18 -6.93 -8.26
C LEU A 216 0.13 -6.56 -9.75
N ASP A 217 -0.18 -5.31 -10.10
CA ASP A 217 -0.18 -4.85 -11.50
C ASP A 217 1.02 -3.92 -11.65
N ARG A 218 2.13 -4.47 -12.15
CA ARG A 218 3.35 -3.72 -12.42
C ARG A 218 3.48 -3.43 -13.92
N ARG A 219 4.04 -2.28 -14.24
CA ARG A 219 4.42 -1.92 -15.61
C ARG A 219 5.79 -1.25 -15.60
N VAL A 220 6.68 -1.77 -16.44
CA VAL A 220 8.02 -1.23 -16.64
C VAL A 220 8.13 -0.58 -18.01
N TYR A 221 8.64 0.64 -18.03
CA TYR A 221 8.90 1.42 -19.23
C TYR A 221 10.41 1.65 -19.39
N ASP A 222 10.88 1.87 -20.61
CA ASP A 222 12.29 2.19 -20.90
C ASP A 222 12.38 3.39 -21.85
N GLY A 223 13.07 4.46 -21.43
CA GLY A 223 13.25 5.68 -22.23
C GLY A 223 12.13 6.71 -22.13
N GLY A 224 11.19 6.55 -21.20
CA GLY A 224 10.13 7.52 -20.93
C GLY A 224 8.85 6.91 -20.34
N PHE A 225 7.99 7.73 -19.73
CA PHE A 225 6.68 7.27 -19.26
C PHE A 225 5.59 7.36 -20.35
N GLY A 226 4.93 6.22 -20.64
CA GLY A 226 3.76 6.17 -21.52
C GLY A 226 3.71 4.93 -22.42
N GLY A 227 2.57 4.71 -23.09
CA GLY A 227 2.32 3.46 -23.84
C GLY A 227 3.32 3.15 -24.97
N GLY A 228 4.03 4.14 -25.50
CA GLY A 228 5.07 3.94 -26.51
C GLY A 228 6.41 3.41 -25.97
N PHE A 229 6.58 3.42 -24.65
CA PHE A 229 7.82 3.05 -23.95
C PHE A 229 7.63 1.83 -23.04
N LEU A 230 6.42 1.24 -23.01
CA LEU A 230 6.11 0.07 -22.20
C LEU A 230 6.88 -1.14 -22.74
N VAL A 231 7.76 -1.71 -21.90
CA VAL A 231 8.61 -2.85 -22.29
C VAL A 231 8.21 -4.15 -21.58
N TRP A 232 7.56 -4.06 -20.44
CA TRP A 232 7.09 -5.23 -19.68
C TRP A 232 5.84 -4.88 -18.86
N SER A 233 4.88 -5.80 -18.81
CA SER A 233 3.68 -5.72 -17.95
C SER A 233 3.52 -6.97 -17.10
N GLU A 234 2.80 -6.87 -15.99
CA GLU A 234 2.53 -8.01 -15.12
C GLU A 234 2.02 -9.23 -15.91
N GLY A 235 2.70 -10.36 -15.70
CA GLY A 235 2.39 -11.63 -16.36
C GLY A 235 3.20 -11.91 -17.62
N ASP A 236 3.94 -10.91 -18.13
CA ASP A 236 4.96 -11.14 -19.15
C ASP A 236 6.10 -11.99 -18.58
N THR A 237 6.77 -12.74 -19.45
CA THR A 237 7.83 -13.67 -19.04
C THR A 237 9.01 -12.93 -18.42
N THR A 238 9.54 -13.46 -17.33
CA THR A 238 10.80 -13.03 -16.70
C THR A 238 11.89 -14.11 -16.82
N PRO A 239 13.18 -13.74 -16.84
CA PRO A 239 13.68 -12.36 -16.93
C PRO A 239 13.41 -11.75 -18.30
N PHE A 240 13.28 -10.43 -18.35
CA PHE A 240 13.25 -9.62 -19.57
C PHE A 240 14.62 -9.66 -20.28
N GLY A 241 15.72 -9.74 -19.52
CA GLY A 241 17.08 -9.88 -20.04
C GLY A 241 17.90 -8.59 -20.03
N SER A 242 17.45 -7.56 -19.32
CA SER A 242 18.21 -6.35 -19.01
C SER A 242 18.25 -6.20 -17.50
N ALA A 243 19.45 -6.16 -16.91
CA ALA A 243 19.63 -6.18 -15.46
C ALA A 243 18.81 -5.08 -14.75
N SER A 244 18.84 -3.84 -15.26
CA SER A 244 18.07 -2.75 -14.64
C SER A 244 16.56 -2.96 -14.74
N ILE A 245 16.06 -3.48 -15.87
CA ILE A 245 14.63 -3.77 -16.02
C ILE A 245 14.23 -4.97 -15.16
N ASP A 246 15.05 -6.01 -15.12
CA ASP A 246 14.83 -7.20 -14.30
C ASP A 246 14.77 -6.84 -12.81
N ASN A 247 15.68 -5.97 -12.35
CA ASN A 247 15.67 -5.42 -10.99
C ASN A 247 14.39 -4.59 -10.71
N LEU A 248 13.98 -3.71 -11.63
CA LEU A 248 12.74 -2.93 -11.45
C LEU A 248 11.51 -3.83 -11.36
N ILE A 249 11.47 -4.93 -12.12
CA ILE A 249 10.42 -5.94 -12.01
C ILE A 249 10.48 -6.56 -10.61
N GLU A 250 11.59 -7.17 -10.26
CA GLU A 250 11.77 -7.95 -9.02
C GLU A 250 11.54 -7.11 -7.77
N PHE A 251 12.26 -6.01 -7.60
CA PHE A 251 12.26 -5.24 -6.35
C PHE A 251 11.00 -4.39 -6.15
N THR A 252 10.27 -4.08 -7.22
CA THR A 252 8.89 -3.57 -7.11
C THR A 252 7.95 -4.64 -6.52
N SER A 253 8.17 -5.93 -6.84
CA SER A 253 7.43 -7.05 -6.22
C SER A 253 7.68 -7.11 -4.73
N ASP A 254 8.94 -7.01 -4.33
CA ASP A 254 9.36 -7.10 -2.93
C ASP A 254 8.74 -5.96 -2.12
N SER A 255 8.79 -4.74 -2.66
CA SER A 255 8.13 -3.57 -2.09
C SER A 255 6.63 -3.80 -1.90
N TYR A 256 5.92 -4.30 -2.92
CA TYR A 256 4.50 -4.63 -2.80
C TYR A 256 4.22 -5.63 -1.68
N HIS A 257 4.96 -6.74 -1.66
CA HIS A 257 4.74 -7.80 -0.68
C HIS A 257 5.08 -7.37 0.74
N PHE A 258 6.15 -6.59 0.93
CA PHE A 258 6.52 -6.05 2.22
C PHE A 258 5.41 -5.17 2.79
N PHE A 259 4.98 -4.14 2.06
CA PHE A 259 3.95 -3.22 2.53
C PHE A 259 2.57 -3.88 2.69
N SER A 260 2.21 -4.80 1.79
CA SER A 260 1.00 -5.62 1.93
C SER A 260 1.03 -6.44 3.24
N ASN A 261 2.17 -7.02 3.61
CA ASN A 261 2.28 -7.86 4.79
C ASN A 261 2.25 -7.05 6.09
N ILE A 262 3.04 -5.98 6.19
CA ILE A 262 3.11 -5.19 7.43
C ILE A 262 1.81 -4.41 7.70
N SER A 263 1.02 -4.15 6.66
CA SER A 263 -0.28 -3.47 6.76
C SER A 263 -1.47 -4.43 6.87
N ASP A 264 -1.23 -5.74 6.94
CA ASP A 264 -2.28 -6.79 6.92
C ASP A 264 -3.26 -6.62 5.74
N GLY A 265 -2.73 -6.25 4.58
CA GLY A 265 -3.49 -6.00 3.35
C GLY A 265 -4.28 -4.69 3.33
N THR A 266 -4.03 -3.76 4.27
CA THR A 266 -4.68 -2.44 4.26
C THR A 266 -4.11 -1.53 3.17
N TYR A 267 -2.79 -1.61 2.94
CA TYR A 267 -2.12 -0.94 1.83
C TYR A 267 -1.67 -1.97 0.79
N LEU A 268 -2.60 -2.34 -0.10
CA LEU A 268 -2.31 -3.11 -1.30
C LEU A 268 -1.88 -2.16 -2.42
N SER A 269 -0.70 -2.39 -2.99
CA SER A 269 0.04 -1.37 -3.75
C SER A 269 0.28 -0.10 -2.91
N TRP A 270 0.76 0.96 -3.52
CA TRP A 270 1.20 2.17 -2.84
C TRP A 270 0.05 3.09 -2.38
N ASP A 271 -1.17 2.90 -2.89
CA ASP A 271 -2.32 3.76 -2.57
C ASP A 271 -3.40 3.11 -1.70
N GLY A 272 -3.22 1.85 -1.32
CA GLY A 272 -4.22 1.07 -0.59
C GLY A 272 -5.49 0.75 -1.37
N ASN A 273 -5.51 1.02 -2.68
CA ASN A 273 -6.60 0.69 -3.60
C ASN A 273 -6.09 -0.06 -4.83
N SER A 274 -4.97 -0.79 -4.70
CA SER A 274 -4.39 -1.62 -5.75
C SER A 274 -4.05 -0.84 -7.03
N ALA A 275 -3.53 0.38 -6.89
CA ALA A 275 -3.01 1.13 -8.04
C ALA A 275 -1.94 0.34 -8.82
N VAL A 276 -1.86 0.61 -10.13
CA VAL A 276 -0.76 0.10 -10.96
C VAL A 276 0.57 0.67 -10.46
N MET A 277 1.57 -0.18 -10.34
CA MET A 277 2.94 0.17 -9.95
C MET A 277 3.76 0.44 -11.21
N HIS A 278 3.97 1.71 -11.51
CA HIS A 278 4.74 2.16 -12.67
C HIS A 278 6.21 2.39 -12.31
N ALA A 279 7.12 1.72 -13.03
CA ALA A 279 8.56 1.95 -12.94
C ALA A 279 9.14 2.31 -14.31
N VAL A 280 10.03 3.30 -14.37
CA VAL A 280 10.62 3.77 -15.62
C VAL A 280 12.14 3.66 -15.55
N ASN A 281 12.73 2.84 -16.42
CA ASN A 281 14.16 2.81 -16.67
C ASN A 281 14.54 3.88 -17.70
N ASN A 282 15.76 4.42 -17.58
CA ASN A 282 16.29 5.43 -18.52
C ASN A 282 15.37 6.64 -18.72
N GLU A 283 14.78 7.17 -17.66
CA GLU A 283 13.87 8.32 -17.79
C GLU A 283 14.66 9.60 -18.20
N PRO A 284 14.40 10.17 -19.39
CA PRO A 284 15.21 11.28 -19.93
C PRO A 284 15.06 12.60 -19.16
N SER A 285 14.02 12.75 -18.35
CA SER A 285 13.77 13.96 -17.57
C SER A 285 14.43 13.98 -16.19
N ILE A 286 15.28 12.99 -15.88
CA ILE A 286 16.06 12.94 -14.64
C ILE A 286 17.53 13.22 -14.97
N SER A 287 18.21 13.99 -14.11
CA SER A 287 19.64 14.26 -14.25
C SER A 287 20.44 13.11 -13.65
N CYS A 288 21.12 12.32 -14.48
CA CYS A 288 21.86 11.14 -14.01
C CYS A 288 23.20 11.45 -13.32
N PRO A 289 23.63 10.62 -12.35
CA PRO A 289 22.93 9.45 -11.81
C PRO A 289 21.87 9.85 -10.76
N ASN A 290 20.65 9.31 -10.84
CA ASN A 290 19.60 9.57 -9.85
C ASN A 290 18.48 8.50 -9.90
N ALA A 291 17.55 8.59 -8.95
CA ALA A 291 16.23 7.97 -8.97
C ALA A 291 15.21 8.94 -8.33
N ARG A 292 13.90 8.73 -8.54
CA ARG A 292 12.85 9.51 -7.86
C ARG A 292 11.48 8.85 -7.89
N TRP A 293 10.66 9.11 -6.88
CA TRP A 293 9.20 9.10 -6.93
C TRP A 293 8.67 10.46 -7.41
N ASN A 294 7.84 10.47 -8.46
CA ASN A 294 7.29 11.71 -9.03
C ASN A 294 5.79 11.95 -8.73
N GLY A 295 5.16 11.08 -7.91
CA GLY A 295 3.72 11.09 -7.63
C GLY A 295 2.89 10.15 -8.51
N VAL A 296 3.49 9.57 -9.56
CA VAL A 296 2.84 8.67 -10.52
C VAL A 296 3.66 7.40 -10.77
N SER A 297 4.98 7.56 -10.94
CA SER A 297 5.94 6.49 -11.19
C SER A 297 7.20 6.69 -10.36
N ILE A 298 7.92 5.59 -10.17
CA ILE A 298 9.33 5.64 -9.79
C ILE A 298 10.18 5.69 -11.08
N ASP A 299 11.11 6.62 -11.15
CA ASP A 299 11.92 6.91 -12.34
C ASP A 299 13.40 6.70 -12.04
N PHE A 300 14.13 6.01 -12.92
CA PHE A 300 15.53 5.62 -12.70
C PHE A 300 16.43 6.01 -13.87
N CYS A 301 17.69 6.30 -13.55
CA CYS A 301 18.79 6.21 -14.50
C CYS A 301 19.21 4.75 -14.70
N ASP A 302 19.81 4.45 -15.85
CA ASP A 302 20.44 3.13 -16.04
C ASP A 302 21.43 2.84 -14.90
N GLY A 303 21.36 1.62 -14.35
CA GLY A 303 22.29 1.16 -13.33
C GLY A 303 22.09 1.72 -11.91
N THR A 304 20.99 2.45 -11.63
CA THR A 304 20.65 2.89 -10.26
C THR A 304 19.55 2.07 -9.58
N SER A 305 19.06 1.03 -10.25
CA SER A 305 17.98 0.16 -9.78
C SER A 305 18.49 -0.99 -8.88
N SER A 306 19.07 -0.68 -7.73
CA SER A 306 19.28 -1.67 -6.65
C SER A 306 17.98 -1.87 -5.87
N ASP A 307 17.91 -2.92 -5.06
CA ASP A 307 16.71 -3.29 -4.32
C ASP A 307 16.35 -2.29 -3.24
N ASP A 308 17.33 -1.83 -2.46
CA ASP A 308 17.20 -0.78 -1.46
C ASP A 308 16.71 0.54 -2.08
N VAL A 309 17.25 0.95 -3.24
CA VAL A 309 16.86 2.20 -3.93
C VAL A 309 15.46 2.07 -4.54
N VAL A 310 15.12 0.93 -5.14
CA VAL A 310 13.74 0.70 -5.65
C VAL A 310 12.73 0.74 -4.51
N ALA A 311 13.05 0.11 -3.38
CA ALA A 311 12.23 0.13 -2.19
C ALA A 311 12.13 1.54 -1.56
N HIS A 312 13.23 2.30 -1.53
CA HIS A 312 13.27 3.69 -1.09
C HIS A 312 12.29 4.54 -1.89
N GLU A 313 12.35 4.48 -3.22
CA GLU A 313 11.45 5.28 -4.07
C GLU A 313 9.98 4.88 -3.89
N TRP A 314 9.69 3.59 -3.71
CA TRP A 314 8.32 3.17 -3.38
C TRP A 314 7.88 3.66 -2.00
N ALA A 315 8.77 3.69 -1.00
CA ALA A 315 8.44 4.12 0.35
C ALA A 315 8.00 5.60 0.43
N HIS A 316 8.49 6.47 -0.46
CA HIS A 316 7.94 7.82 -0.63
C HIS A 316 6.45 7.80 -0.96
N ALA A 317 6.02 6.93 -1.88
CA ALA A 317 4.62 6.81 -2.28
C ALA A 317 3.73 6.37 -1.11
N TYR A 318 4.17 5.41 -0.29
CA TYR A 318 3.43 5.00 0.91
C TYR A 318 3.39 6.11 1.97
N THR A 319 4.50 6.84 2.18
CA THR A 319 4.57 7.95 3.13
C THR A 319 3.63 9.09 2.73
N GLU A 320 3.54 9.39 1.43
CA GLU A 320 2.60 10.36 0.87
C GLU A 320 1.14 9.99 1.22
N ARG A 321 0.77 8.71 1.06
CA ARG A 321 -0.63 8.26 1.24
C ARG A 321 -1.02 7.98 2.68
N THR A 322 -0.04 7.81 3.56
CA THR A 322 -0.28 7.58 4.99
C THR A 322 -0.17 8.88 5.80
N HIS A 323 1.01 9.49 5.81
CA HIS A 323 1.35 10.60 6.71
C HIS A 323 1.36 11.96 6.02
N GLY A 324 1.56 11.99 4.69
CA GLY A 324 1.55 13.24 3.91
C GLY A 324 2.67 14.20 4.31
N LEU A 325 3.85 13.67 4.67
CA LEU A 325 4.99 14.47 5.10
C LEU A 325 5.48 15.34 3.94
N ILE A 326 5.41 16.67 4.12
CA ILE A 326 5.92 17.61 3.13
C ILE A 326 7.44 17.51 3.03
N TYR A 327 7.96 17.66 1.81
CA TYR A 327 9.38 17.52 1.49
C TYR A 327 10.19 18.78 1.86
N ARG A 328 10.14 19.17 3.14
CA ARG A 328 10.76 20.38 3.69
C ARG A 328 11.18 20.17 5.14
N TRP A 329 12.33 20.72 5.51
CA TRP A 329 12.81 20.76 6.90
C TRP A 329 12.81 19.37 7.55
N GLN A 330 12.44 19.31 8.83
CA GLN A 330 12.33 18.06 9.59
C GLN A 330 11.31 17.09 8.99
N SER A 331 10.23 17.58 8.38
CA SER A 331 9.24 16.72 7.73
C SER A 331 9.82 16.00 6.50
N GLY A 332 10.63 16.72 5.70
CA GLY A 332 11.35 16.13 4.57
C GLY A 332 12.41 15.14 5.04
N ALA A 333 13.19 15.51 6.05
CA ALA A 333 14.18 14.60 6.63
C ALA A 333 13.57 13.31 7.20
N LEU A 334 12.37 13.38 7.78
CA LEU A 334 11.61 12.20 8.21
C LEU A 334 11.10 11.36 7.03
N ASN A 335 10.69 12.01 5.93
CA ASN A 335 10.27 11.32 4.72
C ASN A 335 11.43 10.52 4.10
N GLU A 336 12.62 11.13 3.98
CA GLU A 336 13.85 10.42 3.58
C GLU A 336 14.18 9.28 4.53
N ALA A 337 14.22 9.56 5.84
CA ALA A 337 14.62 8.56 6.82
C ALA A 337 13.67 7.36 6.85
N TYR A 338 12.37 7.55 6.62
CA TYR A 338 11.44 6.43 6.50
C TYR A 338 11.71 5.62 5.23
N SER A 339 12.05 6.28 4.13
CA SER A 339 12.36 5.63 2.87
C SER A 339 13.65 4.81 2.97
N ASP A 340 14.69 5.34 3.62
CA ASP A 340 15.91 4.61 3.97
C ASP A 340 15.60 3.39 4.86
N ILE A 341 14.84 3.57 5.94
CA ILE A 341 14.51 2.48 6.88
C ILE A 341 13.76 1.35 6.18
N PHE A 342 12.82 1.67 5.29
CA PHE A 342 12.06 0.65 4.57
C PHE A 342 12.86 0.00 3.45
N GLY A 343 13.71 0.76 2.75
CA GLY A 343 14.65 0.23 1.76
C GLY A 343 15.55 -0.84 2.38
N GLU A 344 16.25 -0.48 3.44
CA GLU A 344 17.11 -1.39 4.20
C GLU A 344 16.33 -2.58 4.79
N ALA A 345 15.12 -2.36 5.30
CA ALA A 345 14.31 -3.45 5.83
C ALA A 345 13.94 -4.48 4.76
N ILE A 346 13.73 -4.05 3.51
CA ILE A 346 13.44 -4.94 2.39
C ILE A 346 14.71 -5.69 1.96
N ASP A 347 15.85 -5.00 1.82
CA ASP A 347 17.15 -5.63 1.53
C ASP A 347 17.49 -6.73 2.56
N PHE A 348 17.38 -6.41 3.86
CA PHE A 348 17.61 -7.41 4.92
C PHE A 348 16.69 -8.65 4.83
N LEU A 349 15.51 -8.53 4.22
CA LEU A 349 14.51 -9.60 4.15
C LEU A 349 14.60 -10.42 2.86
N ASN A 350 14.95 -9.81 1.73
CA ASN A 350 15.07 -10.52 0.46
C ASN A 350 16.46 -11.17 0.31
N ALA A 351 17.50 -10.64 0.97
CA ALA A 351 18.90 -11.06 0.85
C ALA A 351 19.45 -11.02 -0.60
N GLU A 352 18.88 -10.15 -1.44
CA GLU A 352 19.27 -9.93 -2.84
C GLU A 352 20.14 -8.68 -3.02
N GLY A 353 20.34 -7.85 -1.99
CA GLY A 353 21.32 -6.77 -1.98
C GLY A 353 22.73 -7.28 -2.25
N THR A 354 23.37 -6.67 -3.25
CA THR A 354 24.76 -6.98 -3.65
C THR A 354 25.75 -5.91 -3.20
N ASP A 355 25.26 -4.85 -2.59
CA ASP A 355 26.03 -3.78 -2.02
C ASP A 355 26.47 -4.12 -0.59
N ALA A 356 27.61 -3.56 -0.18
CA ALA A 356 28.08 -3.69 1.19
C ALA A 356 27.51 -2.50 1.96
N PRO A 357 26.97 -2.71 3.17
CA PRO A 357 26.52 -1.60 3.98
C PRO A 357 27.67 -0.62 4.18
N ASP A 358 27.40 0.66 3.92
CA ASP A 358 28.34 1.73 4.22
C ASP A 358 28.66 1.75 5.72
N ASN A 359 29.74 2.45 6.08
CA ASN A 359 30.09 2.61 7.49
C ASN A 359 28.92 3.24 8.27
N LEU A 360 28.53 2.62 9.39
CA LEU A 360 27.54 3.16 10.31
C LEU A 360 27.89 4.62 10.65
N ARG A 361 26.91 5.52 10.54
CA ARG A 361 27.09 6.93 10.93
C ARG A 361 27.47 7.01 12.41
N GLU A 362 28.51 7.78 12.70
CA GLU A 362 28.91 8.04 14.09
C GLU A 362 27.84 8.87 14.81
N VAL A 363 27.63 8.60 16.10
CA VAL A 363 26.72 9.38 16.94
C VAL A 363 27.18 10.84 16.95
N GLY A 364 26.33 11.75 16.47
CA GLY A 364 26.64 13.18 16.34
C GLY A 364 27.07 13.62 14.93
N SER A 365 27.24 12.69 13.99
CA SER A 365 27.50 12.98 12.58
C SER A 365 26.19 13.05 11.81
N CYS A 366 25.55 14.21 11.82
CA CYS A 366 24.46 14.51 10.88
C CYS A 366 24.99 14.41 9.44
N THR A 367 24.13 14.00 8.50
CA THR A 367 24.48 14.00 7.08
C THR A 367 24.87 15.41 6.64
N THR A 368 26.00 15.54 5.94
CA THR A 368 26.38 16.76 5.22
C THR A 368 25.74 16.81 3.82
N LEU A 369 25.02 15.74 3.43
CA LEU A 369 24.46 15.51 2.10
C LEU A 369 22.93 15.51 2.08
N GLY A 370 22.26 15.63 3.23
CA GLY A 370 20.80 15.69 3.34
C GLY A 370 20.34 17.05 3.85
N GLY A 371 20.01 17.93 2.90
CA GLY A 371 19.61 19.31 3.13
C GLY A 371 20.81 20.16 3.54
N SER A 372 21.30 21.01 2.64
CA SER A 372 22.00 22.21 3.09
C SER A 372 21.10 22.83 4.16
N SER A 373 21.61 23.01 5.38
CA SER A 373 21.06 24.08 6.21
C SER A 373 20.97 25.29 5.28
N PRO A 374 19.79 25.93 5.11
CA PRO A 374 19.73 27.18 4.38
C PRO A 374 20.87 28.05 4.91
N PRO A 375 21.67 28.68 4.03
CA PRO A 375 22.80 29.46 4.50
C PRO A 375 22.30 30.46 5.53
N GLU A 376 22.92 30.48 6.72
CA GLU A 376 22.53 31.42 7.75
C GLU A 376 23.19 32.77 7.46
N PHE A 377 22.39 33.81 7.23
CA PHE A 377 22.90 35.17 7.12
C PHE A 377 22.79 35.85 8.48
N SER A 378 23.93 36.17 9.09
CA SER A 378 23.97 36.91 10.36
C SER A 378 24.75 38.20 10.23
N VAL A 379 24.24 39.26 10.86
CA VAL A 379 24.91 40.55 10.96
C VAL A 379 25.39 40.70 12.40
N SER A 380 26.69 40.92 12.59
CA SER A 380 27.29 41.05 13.92
C SER A 380 27.29 42.49 14.44
N SER A 381 27.30 43.49 13.55
CA SER A 381 27.31 44.92 13.90
C SER A 381 26.86 45.80 12.71
N PRO A 382 26.41 47.04 12.96
CA PRO A 382 26.17 47.68 14.25
C PRO A 382 24.98 47.05 15.00
N GLN A 383 24.95 47.16 16.33
CA GLN A 383 23.96 46.50 17.21
C GLN A 383 22.50 46.74 16.79
N ALA A 384 22.21 47.89 16.18
CA ALA A 384 20.87 48.24 15.71
C ALA A 384 20.32 47.32 14.61
N VAL A 385 21.19 46.64 13.85
CA VAL A 385 20.84 45.70 12.78
C VAL A 385 21.49 44.33 13.00
N ALA A 386 22.06 44.08 14.19
CA ALA A 386 22.66 42.79 14.51
C ALA A 386 21.57 41.73 14.73
N GLY A 387 21.77 40.54 14.18
CA GLY A 387 20.82 39.44 14.27
C GLY A 387 21.00 38.39 13.18
N SER A 388 20.29 37.27 13.31
CA SER A 388 20.16 36.25 12.27
C SER A 388 18.96 36.58 11.38
N TYR A 389 19.16 36.49 10.08
CA TYR A 389 18.16 36.74 9.04
C TYR A 389 17.93 35.46 8.26
N SER A 390 16.66 35.14 7.97
CA SER A 390 16.33 34.01 7.10
C SER A 390 16.88 34.28 5.70
N ALA A 391 17.63 33.33 5.16
CA ALA A 391 18.20 33.41 3.83
C ALA A 391 18.06 32.06 3.11
N GLU A 392 18.13 32.09 1.79
CA GLU A 392 18.14 30.92 0.91
C GLU A 392 19.43 30.93 0.08
N GLY A 393 19.93 29.75 -0.25
CA GLY A 393 21.12 29.62 -1.09
C GLY A 393 20.84 29.89 -2.56
N ALA A 394 21.87 30.30 -3.30
CA ALA A 394 21.83 30.26 -4.75
C ALA A 394 21.93 28.80 -5.24
N ALA A 395 21.12 28.43 -6.23
CA ALA A 395 21.24 27.14 -6.92
C ALA A 395 22.51 27.08 -7.80
N PHE A 396 23.15 28.22 -8.07
CA PHE A 396 24.44 28.32 -8.74
C PHE A 396 25.52 28.71 -7.73
N ASN A 397 26.64 27.99 -7.77
CA ASN A 397 27.80 28.18 -6.91
C ASN A 397 27.47 28.25 -5.40
N PRO A 398 26.98 27.14 -4.81
CA PRO A 398 26.67 27.09 -3.39
C PRO A 398 27.93 27.32 -2.54
N LEU A 399 27.77 28.01 -1.40
CA LEU A 399 28.84 28.23 -0.43
C LEU A 399 29.47 26.90 0.00
N SER A 400 30.77 26.75 -0.25
CA SER A 400 31.55 25.57 0.17
C SER A 400 32.14 25.71 1.59
N ALA A 401 32.12 26.92 2.15
CA ALA A 401 32.57 27.26 3.50
C ALA A 401 31.95 28.59 3.95
N ASP A 402 31.92 28.84 5.26
CA ASP A 402 31.46 30.11 5.82
C ASP A 402 32.37 31.26 5.37
N ILE A 403 31.76 32.36 4.91
CA ILE A 403 32.45 33.60 4.53
C ILE A 403 32.00 34.71 5.47
N SER A 404 32.95 35.45 6.03
CA SER A 404 32.70 36.63 6.85
C SER A 404 33.45 37.82 6.27
N GLY A 405 32.77 38.97 6.19
CA GLY A 405 33.33 40.20 5.66
C GLY A 405 32.39 41.37 5.91
N ASP A 406 32.85 42.58 5.60
CA ASP A 406 32.00 43.76 5.68
C ASP A 406 30.87 43.66 4.66
N LEU A 407 29.64 43.92 5.09
CA LEU A 407 28.47 43.99 4.21
C LEU A 407 28.39 45.40 3.62
N VAL A 408 28.59 45.53 2.29
CA VAL A 408 28.64 46.82 1.61
C VAL A 408 27.62 46.86 0.48
N ALA A 409 26.77 47.88 0.47
CA ALA A 409 25.83 48.12 -0.61
C ALA A 409 26.57 48.31 -1.94
N ALA A 410 26.21 47.55 -2.97
CA ALA A 410 26.86 47.61 -4.27
C ALA A 410 26.18 48.69 -5.13
N PHE A 411 26.78 49.87 -5.18
CA PHE A 411 26.20 51.04 -5.84
C PHE A 411 26.53 51.04 -7.33
N ASP A 412 25.51 50.90 -8.17
CA ASP A 412 25.62 50.91 -9.64
C ASP A 412 24.99 52.16 -10.28
N GLY A 413 24.21 52.92 -9.49
CA GLY A 413 23.79 54.29 -9.82
C GLY A 413 22.70 54.42 -10.88
N ALA A 414 22.07 53.31 -11.29
CA ALA A 414 20.99 53.27 -12.27
C ALA A 414 19.95 52.19 -11.90
N GLY A 415 19.03 51.85 -12.79
CA GLY A 415 18.04 50.78 -12.56
C GLY A 415 16.83 51.12 -11.70
N VAL A 416 16.20 50.09 -11.14
CA VAL A 416 15.01 50.20 -10.25
C VAL A 416 15.39 50.58 -8.82
N SER A 417 16.64 50.31 -8.44
CA SER A 417 17.30 50.82 -7.24
C SER A 417 18.75 51.12 -7.60
N SER A 418 19.34 52.16 -6.99
CA SER A 418 20.76 52.49 -7.19
C SER A 418 21.75 51.45 -6.66
N THR A 419 21.24 50.34 -6.16
CA THR A 419 21.96 49.19 -5.61
C THR A 419 21.44 47.87 -6.17
N ASP A 420 20.79 47.86 -7.34
CA ASP A 420 20.24 46.64 -7.92
C ASP A 420 21.30 45.77 -8.63
N GLY A 421 22.50 46.28 -8.88
CA GLY A 421 23.63 45.54 -9.43
C GLY A 421 23.46 45.16 -10.90
N CYS A 422 22.55 45.81 -11.64
CA CYS A 422 22.35 45.55 -13.06
C CYS A 422 23.42 46.21 -13.93
N GLU A 423 23.95 47.34 -13.49
CA GLU A 423 25.10 48.01 -14.10
C GLU A 423 26.41 47.67 -13.38
N SER A 424 27.53 48.17 -13.92
CA SER A 424 28.84 48.01 -13.28
C SER A 424 28.89 48.72 -11.93
N ILE A 425 29.28 47.99 -10.89
CA ILE A 425 29.40 48.53 -9.54
C ILE A 425 30.48 49.63 -9.51
N SER A 426 30.11 50.80 -9.00
CA SER A 426 30.89 52.03 -9.08
C SER A 426 31.62 52.40 -7.78
N ASN A 427 31.24 51.80 -6.64
CA ASN A 427 31.92 51.95 -5.36
C ASN A 427 32.87 50.78 -5.06
N ASN A 428 33.84 51.00 -4.17
CA ASN A 428 34.80 49.96 -3.77
C ASN A 428 34.14 48.93 -2.85
N ILE A 429 33.98 47.70 -3.34
CA ILE A 429 33.51 46.54 -2.58
C ILE A 429 34.55 45.40 -2.57
N SER A 430 35.80 45.70 -2.89
CA SER A 430 36.87 44.70 -2.94
C SER A 430 37.09 44.07 -1.55
N GLY A 431 36.98 42.74 -1.46
CA GLY A 431 37.11 42.00 -0.21
C GLY A 431 35.85 42.02 0.68
N ALA A 432 34.76 42.64 0.23
CA ALA A 432 33.50 42.76 0.97
C ALA A 432 32.44 41.78 0.47
N ILE A 433 31.39 41.59 1.27
CA ILE A 433 30.15 40.92 0.84
C ILE A 433 29.23 41.99 0.25
N ALA A 434 28.89 41.85 -1.04
CA ALA A 434 28.05 42.80 -1.76
C ALA A 434 26.58 42.67 -1.32
N PHE A 435 25.96 43.77 -0.90
CA PHE A 435 24.53 43.83 -0.61
C PHE A 435 23.80 44.48 -1.79
N ILE A 436 22.89 43.73 -2.41
CA ILE A 436 22.24 44.08 -3.68
C ILE A 436 20.73 44.00 -3.53
N ASP A 437 20.00 44.94 -4.10
CA ASP A 437 18.55 44.85 -4.22
C ASP A 437 18.13 43.94 -5.38
N ARG A 438 17.04 43.21 -5.19
CA ARG A 438 16.39 42.57 -6.34
C ARG A 438 15.96 43.66 -7.34
N GLY A 439 16.24 43.39 -8.62
CA GLY A 439 15.93 44.29 -9.74
C GLY A 439 15.56 43.49 -10.98
N GLU A 440 15.62 44.13 -12.16
CA GLU A 440 15.07 43.57 -13.39
C GLU A 440 16.04 42.64 -14.16
N CYS A 441 17.35 42.78 -13.93
CA CYS A 441 18.35 41.88 -14.51
C CYS A 441 18.46 40.55 -13.75
N THR A 442 19.06 39.56 -14.39
CA THR A 442 19.24 38.22 -13.81
C THR A 442 20.13 38.24 -12.57
N PHE A 443 19.91 37.30 -11.65
CA PHE A 443 20.76 37.12 -10.46
C PHE A 443 22.24 36.90 -10.84
N VAL A 444 22.50 36.19 -11.93
CA VAL A 444 23.84 35.96 -12.47
C VAL A 444 24.52 37.27 -12.86
N THR A 445 23.81 38.17 -13.54
CA THR A 445 24.34 39.49 -13.91
C THR A 445 24.80 40.26 -12.67
N LYS A 446 23.98 40.27 -11.62
CA LYS A 446 24.28 40.95 -10.35
C LYS A 446 25.55 40.38 -9.70
N VAL A 447 25.65 39.05 -9.65
CA VAL A 447 26.81 38.36 -9.07
C VAL A 447 28.09 38.61 -9.87
N ILE A 448 28.04 38.58 -11.21
CA ILE A 448 29.18 38.88 -12.06
C ILE A 448 29.65 40.33 -11.89
N ASN A 449 28.72 41.28 -11.78
CA ASN A 449 29.08 42.69 -11.56
C ASN A 449 29.75 42.89 -10.19
N ALA A 450 29.23 42.24 -9.14
CA ALA A 450 29.85 42.26 -7.82
C ALA A 450 31.25 41.60 -7.83
N GLN A 451 31.39 40.48 -8.55
CA GLN A 451 32.67 39.79 -8.74
C GLN A 451 33.71 40.66 -9.42
N ASN A 452 33.34 41.33 -10.52
CA ASN A 452 34.24 42.20 -11.25
C ASN A 452 34.71 43.39 -10.41
N ALA A 453 33.90 43.80 -9.42
CA ALA A 453 34.26 44.83 -8.44
C ALA A 453 35.02 44.30 -7.20
N GLY A 454 35.33 42.99 -7.19
CA GLY A 454 36.20 42.35 -6.19
C GLY A 454 35.49 41.86 -4.94
N ALA A 455 34.16 41.72 -4.95
CA ALA A 455 33.42 41.12 -3.84
C ALA A 455 33.93 39.70 -3.54
N ILE A 456 33.70 39.22 -2.32
CA ILE A 456 34.01 37.83 -1.92
C ILE A 456 32.74 37.01 -1.64
N GLY A 457 31.57 37.65 -1.74
CA GLY A 457 30.25 37.05 -1.58
C GLY A 457 29.16 38.04 -1.93
N VAL A 458 27.92 37.57 -2.10
CA VAL A 458 26.77 38.39 -2.47
C VAL A 458 25.55 38.03 -1.62
N VAL A 459 24.87 39.04 -1.10
CA VAL A 459 23.57 38.95 -0.46
C VAL A 459 22.58 39.77 -1.27
N ILE A 460 21.53 39.13 -1.80
CA ILE A 460 20.47 39.82 -2.54
C ILE A 460 19.25 39.98 -1.64
N ALA A 461 18.90 41.21 -1.33
CA ALA A 461 17.70 41.55 -0.60
C ALA A 461 16.49 41.42 -1.51
N ASN A 462 15.58 40.50 -1.20
CA ASN A 462 14.30 40.43 -1.88
C ASN A 462 13.35 41.52 -1.36
N ASN A 463 13.39 42.67 -2.01
CA ASN A 463 12.59 43.86 -1.69
C ASN A 463 11.18 43.84 -2.32
N ALA A 464 10.77 42.75 -2.97
CA ALA A 464 9.47 42.65 -3.65
C ALA A 464 8.31 42.13 -2.78
N GLY A 465 8.60 41.66 -1.56
CA GLY A 465 7.58 41.22 -0.59
C GLY A 465 6.97 39.83 -0.82
N ASP A 466 7.55 39.03 -1.71
CA ASP A 466 7.12 37.67 -2.09
C ASP A 466 7.86 36.54 -1.34
N GLY A 467 8.58 36.86 -0.26
CA GLY A 467 9.26 35.88 0.61
C GLY A 467 10.70 35.59 0.21
N LEU A 468 11.26 34.44 0.59
CA LEU A 468 12.59 34.03 0.13
C LEU A 468 12.50 33.31 -1.21
N LEU A 469 13.54 33.45 -2.03
CA LEU A 469 13.60 32.92 -3.40
C LEU A 469 14.88 32.15 -3.60
N ASN A 470 14.79 31.02 -4.29
CA ASN A 470 15.98 30.31 -4.76
C ASN A 470 16.51 30.98 -6.04
N MET A 471 17.76 31.44 -6.00
CA MET A 471 18.38 32.16 -7.10
C MET A 471 19.01 31.17 -8.10
N GLY A 472 18.46 31.08 -9.31
CA GLY A 472 18.99 30.24 -10.40
C GLY A 472 19.62 31.05 -11.55
N GLY A 473 20.43 30.38 -12.39
CA GLY A 473 20.98 30.95 -13.64
C GLY A 473 22.33 30.35 -14.06
N SER A 474 22.79 30.68 -15.27
CA SER A 474 24.10 30.28 -15.85
C SER A 474 24.65 31.39 -16.77
N PRO A 475 25.97 31.61 -16.88
CA PRO A 475 27.09 30.91 -16.21
C PRO A 475 27.31 31.35 -14.76
N ALA A 476 28.03 30.55 -13.97
CA ALA A 476 28.35 30.87 -12.58
C ALA A 476 29.42 31.98 -12.49
N GLY A 477 29.04 33.12 -11.90
CA GLY A 477 29.99 34.06 -11.28
C GLY A 477 30.40 33.56 -9.88
N ILE A 478 31.09 34.42 -9.08
CA ILE A 478 31.76 34.10 -7.79
C ILE A 478 31.24 32.87 -7.10
#